data_AF-A0A5K0UUT3-F1
#
_entry.id   AF-A0A5K0UUT3-F1
#
_cell.length_a   1.000
_cell.length_b   1.000
_cell.length_c   1.000
_cell.angle_alpha   90.00
_cell.angle_beta   90.00
_cell.angle_gamma   90.00
#
_symmetry.space_group_name_H-M   'P 1'
#
loop_
_entity.id
_entity.type
_entity.pdbx_description
1 polymer ?
#
loop_
_entity_poly.entity_id
_entity_poly.type
_entity_poly.pdbx_seq_one_letter_code
_entity_poly.pdbx_strand_id
1 'polypeptide(L)'
;MSPPLHPEYFGNAIQSNAMAAEVGDLLKREIGWAAGLIHRGVVAHGDGTIRGMVDEWENGEGAAGRERGRRRERETGRERGRGGGRGRREGRGEGERVGRGNQGRSQDFF
;
A
#
# COMPACT_ATOMS: atom_id res chain seq x y z
N MET A 1 -18.27 -3.72 6.39
CA MET A 1 -18.10 -3.02 7.68
C MET A 1 -19.48 -2.64 8.21
N SER A 2 -19.75 -2.86 9.49
CA SER A 2 -21.03 -2.50 10.11
C SER A 2 -20.80 -1.62 11.35
N PRO A 3 -21.34 -0.38 11.38
CA PRO A 3 -22.06 0.28 10.29
C PRO A 3 -21.15 0.55 9.07
N PRO A 4 -21.72 0.78 7.87
CA PRO A 4 -20.95 1.26 6.73
C PRO A 4 -20.36 2.64 7.04
N LEU A 5 -19.26 2.97 6.36
CA LEU A 5 -18.67 4.31 6.44
C LEU A 5 -19.66 5.36 5.91
N HIS A 6 -19.54 6.59 6.42
CA HIS A 6 -20.33 7.70 5.92
C HIS A 6 -20.04 7.92 4.42
N PRO A 7 -21.05 8.20 3.57
CA PRO A 7 -20.83 8.42 2.14
C PRO A 7 -19.83 9.54 1.82
N GLU A 8 -19.74 10.54 2.70
CA GLU A 8 -18.82 11.69 2.59
C GLU A 8 -17.54 11.50 3.42
N TYR A 9 -17.25 10.28 3.88
CA TYR A 9 -16.00 10.00 4.60
C TYR A 9 -14.80 10.36 3.72
N PHE A 10 -13.98 11.30 4.22
CA PHE A 10 -12.77 11.74 3.54
C PHE A 10 -11.54 11.22 4.28
N GLY A 11 -11.04 10.09 3.80
CA GLY A 11 -9.88 9.38 4.34
C GLY A 11 -9.60 8.10 3.53
N ASN A 12 -8.60 7.33 3.94
CA ASN A 12 -8.28 6.06 3.28
C ASN A 12 -9.22 4.95 3.76
N ALA A 13 -10.03 4.41 2.85
CA ALA A 13 -10.90 3.26 3.09
C ALA A 13 -10.56 2.10 2.14
N ILE A 14 -9.29 1.98 1.78
CA ILE A 14 -8.76 0.92 0.93
C ILE A 14 -7.81 0.04 1.74
N GLN A 15 -7.92 -1.26 1.56
CA GLN A 15 -7.04 -2.26 2.18
C GLN A 15 -6.62 -3.29 1.13
N SER A 16 -5.36 -3.69 1.17
CA SER A 16 -4.86 -4.79 0.35
C SER A 16 -5.26 -6.12 0.97
N ASN A 17 -5.83 -7.01 0.17
CA ASN A 17 -6.08 -8.40 0.56
C ASN A 17 -5.22 -9.31 -0.33
N ALA A 18 -4.25 -9.98 0.29
CA ALA A 18 -3.30 -10.83 -0.42
C ALA A 18 -3.78 -12.28 -0.45
N MET A 19 -3.85 -12.86 -1.65
CA MET A 19 -4.07 -14.30 -1.84
C MET A 19 -2.78 -14.93 -2.35
N ALA A 20 -2.39 -16.04 -1.73
CA ALA A 20 -1.21 -16.82 -2.13
C ALA A 20 -1.64 -18.16 -2.74
N ALA A 21 -0.91 -18.60 -3.76
CA ALA A 21 -1.04 -19.93 -4.37
C ALA A 21 0.34 -20.43 -4.78
N GLU A 22 0.52 -21.75 -4.84
CA GLU A 22 1.72 -22.33 -5.43
C GLU A 22 1.74 -22.06 -6.94
N VAL A 23 2.91 -21.72 -7.49
CA VAL A 23 3.09 -21.56 -8.94
C VAL A 23 2.69 -22.83 -9.68
N GLY A 24 3.00 -24.01 -9.13
CA GLY A 24 2.61 -25.30 -9.70
C GLY A 24 1.10 -25.47 -9.84
N ASP A 25 0.31 -25.00 -8.87
CA ASP A 25 -1.16 -25.02 -8.95
C ASP A 25 -1.67 -24.04 -10.02
N LEU A 26 -1.09 -22.85 -10.11
CA LEU A 26 -1.47 -21.84 -11.11
C LEU A 26 -1.22 -22.34 -12.54
N LEU A 27 -0.15 -23.09 -12.77
CA LEU A 27 0.19 -23.63 -14.09
C LEU A 27 -0.62 -24.87 -14.48
N LYS A 28 -1.12 -25.63 -13.50
CA LYS A 28 -1.83 -26.90 -13.73
C LYS A 28 -3.35 -26.74 -13.80
N ARG A 29 -3.90 -25.68 -13.21
CA ARG A 29 -5.34 -25.49 -13.06
C ARG A 29 -5.87 -24.45 -14.05
N GLU A 30 -7.17 -24.49 -14.31
CA GLU A 30 -7.80 -23.49 -15.16
C GLU A 30 -7.93 -22.12 -14.47
N ILE A 31 -8.07 -21.06 -15.27
CA ILE A 31 -8.24 -19.69 -14.77
C ILE A 31 -9.44 -19.53 -13.82
N GLY A 32 -10.49 -20.35 -14.01
CA GLY A 32 -11.67 -20.37 -13.13
C GLY A 32 -11.33 -20.76 -11.69
N TRP A 33 -10.34 -21.63 -11.49
CA TRP A 33 -9.88 -21.98 -10.15
C TRP A 33 -9.19 -20.81 -9.45
N ALA A 34 -8.31 -20.08 -10.16
CA ALA A 34 -7.63 -18.91 -9.63
C ALA A 34 -8.64 -17.78 -9.32
N ALA A 35 -9.61 -17.56 -10.21
CA ALA A 35 -10.72 -16.63 -9.96
C ALA A 35 -11.52 -17.03 -8.71
N GLY A 36 -11.77 -18.33 -8.51
CA GLY A 36 -12.40 -18.85 -7.30
C GLY A 36 -11.57 -18.62 -6.03
N LEU A 37 -10.23 -18.70 -6.11
CA LEU A 37 -9.35 -18.38 -4.99
C LEU A 37 -9.45 -16.90 -4.60
N ILE A 38 -9.39 -15.99 -5.58
CA ILE A 38 -9.54 -14.56 -5.35
C ILE A 38 -10.93 -14.25 -4.77
N HIS A 39 -11.99 -14.84 -5.34
CA HIS A 39 -13.35 -14.65 -4.87
C HIS A 39 -13.51 -15.04 -3.40
N ARG A 40 -12.97 -16.19 -2.98
CA ARG A 40 -12.99 -16.60 -1.56
C ARG A 40 -12.31 -15.59 -0.66
N GLY A 41 -11.16 -15.04 -1.08
CA GLY A 41 -10.48 -13.97 -0.38
C GLY A 41 -11.34 -12.74 -0.19
N VAL A 42 -11.99 -12.29 -1.27
CA VAL A 42 -12.89 -11.12 -1.25
C VAL A 42 -14.09 -11.34 -0.32
N VAL A 43 -14.75 -12.50 -0.40
CA VAL A 43 -15.91 -12.82 0.45
C VAL A 43 -15.53 -12.93 1.93
N ALA A 44 -14.32 -13.43 2.23
CA ALA A 44 -13.82 -13.53 3.61
C ALA A 44 -13.39 -12.17 4.21
N HIS A 45 -13.23 -11.12 3.38
CA HIS A 45 -12.81 -9.77 3.80
C HIS A 45 -13.97 -8.96 4.40
N GLY A 46 -14.59 -9.52 5.46
CA GLY A 46 -15.75 -8.96 6.15
C GLY A 46 -15.38 -8.00 7.30
N ASP A 47 -16.41 -7.52 8.02
CA ASP A 47 -16.25 -6.55 9.12
C ASP A 47 -15.28 -7.01 10.21
N GLY A 48 -15.41 -8.25 10.67
CA GLY A 48 -14.51 -8.81 11.70
C GLY A 48 -13.07 -8.89 11.24
N THR A 49 -12.82 -9.33 10.01
CA THR A 49 -11.48 -9.39 9.41
C THR A 49 -10.86 -7.99 9.31
N ILE A 50 -11.64 -7.01 8.82
CA ILE A 50 -11.18 -5.61 8.69
C ILE A 50 -10.82 -5.03 10.06
N ARG A 51 -11.67 -5.22 11.08
CA ARG A 51 -11.41 -4.74 12.44
C ARG A 51 -10.19 -5.41 13.06
N GLY A 52 -10.05 -6.72 12.91
CA GLY A 52 -8.85 -7.44 13.37
C GLY A 52 -7.56 -6.90 12.74
N MET A 53 -7.57 -6.61 11.44
CA MET A 53 -6.40 -6.00 10.77
C MET A 53 -6.08 -4.59 11.29
N VAL A 54 -7.11 -3.79 11.63
CA VAL A 54 -6.92 -2.48 12.26
C VAL A 54 -6.34 -2.66 13.66
N ASP A 55 -6.90 -3.57 14.46
CA ASP A 55 -6.43 -3.85 15.81
C ASP A 55 -4.97 -4.32 15.81
N GLU A 56 -4.60 -5.24 14.90
CA GLU A 56 -3.21 -5.66 14.71
C GLU A 56 -2.29 -4.46 14.40
N TRP A 57 -2.70 -3.59 13.47
CA TRP A 57 -1.94 -2.38 13.13
C TRP A 57 -1.80 -1.42 14.30
N GLU A 58 -2.88 -1.15 15.03
CA GLU A 58 -2.91 -0.24 16.18
C GLU A 58 -2.06 -0.76 17.34
N ASN A 59 -2.05 -2.07 17.57
CA ASN A 59 -1.24 -2.70 18.62
C ASN A 59 0.23 -2.87 18.23
N GLY A 60 0.63 -2.45 17.01
CA GLY A 60 2.00 -2.55 16.51
C GLY A 60 2.43 -3.99 16.18
N GLU A 61 1.48 -4.92 16.14
CA GLU A 61 1.64 -6.30 15.72
C GLU A 61 1.38 -6.48 14.21
N GLY A 62 0.83 -5.44 13.57
CA GLY A 62 0.63 -5.36 12.14
C GLY A 62 1.95 -5.46 11.37
N ALA A 63 1.84 -5.66 10.05
CA ALA A 63 2.89 -5.95 9.07
C ALA A 63 4.26 -5.21 9.22
N ALA A 64 4.35 -4.12 9.99
CA ALA A 64 5.61 -3.49 10.44
C ALA A 64 6.50 -4.38 11.35
N GLY A 65 5.96 -5.44 11.96
CA GLY A 65 6.71 -6.34 12.86
C GLY A 65 7.69 -7.31 12.17
N ARG A 66 7.66 -7.44 10.84
CA ARG A 66 8.46 -8.46 10.13
C ARG A 66 9.89 -8.04 9.77
N GLU A 67 10.27 -6.77 9.99
CA GLU A 67 11.59 -6.27 9.58
C GLU A 67 12.14 -5.19 10.52
N ARG A 68 12.62 -5.56 11.72
CA ARG A 68 13.44 -4.66 12.55
C ARG A 68 14.94 -4.89 12.26
N GLY A 69 15.42 -4.24 11.20
CA GLY A 69 16.83 -4.21 10.79
C GLY A 69 17.74 -3.51 11.80
N ARG A 70 18.92 -4.10 12.00
CA ARG A 70 19.99 -3.63 12.89
C ARG A 70 20.49 -2.24 12.48
N ARG A 71 20.37 -1.31 13.43
CA ARG A 71 20.90 0.06 13.40
C ARG A 71 22.43 0.08 13.52
N ARG A 72 23.12 0.68 12.54
CA ARG A 72 24.31 1.53 12.76
C ARG A 72 24.35 2.65 11.72
N GLU A 73 24.08 3.87 12.18
CA GLU A 73 24.38 5.12 11.48
C GLU A 73 25.70 5.70 12.00
N ARG A 74 26.49 6.23 11.08
CA ARG A 74 27.12 7.58 11.04
C ARG A 74 28.06 7.52 9.82
N GLU A 75 28.03 8.47 8.89
CA GLU A 75 28.39 9.87 9.11
C GLU A 75 27.64 10.85 8.19
N THR A 76 27.47 12.05 8.76
CA THR A 76 26.85 13.25 8.20
C THR A 76 27.80 14.07 7.33
N GLY A 77 27.41 14.35 6.09
CA GLY A 77 27.97 15.42 5.26
C GLY A 77 26.85 16.35 4.80
N ARG A 78 26.74 17.53 5.44
CA ARG A 78 25.83 18.61 5.03
C ARG A 78 26.50 19.43 3.92
N GLU A 79 25.84 19.58 2.78
CA GLU A 79 26.01 20.78 1.96
C GLU A 79 24.64 21.37 1.57
N ARG A 80 24.53 22.69 1.79
CA ARG A 80 23.33 23.49 1.60
C ARG A 80 23.31 24.05 0.18
N GLY A 81 22.43 23.54 -0.68
CA GLY A 81 22.11 24.14 -1.97
C GLY A 81 20.90 25.07 -1.88
N ARG A 82 21.06 26.30 -2.40
CA ARG A 82 20.18 27.46 -2.24
C ARG A 82 18.85 27.32 -3.00
N GLY A 83 17.78 27.82 -2.38
CA GLY A 83 16.43 27.86 -2.94
C GLY A 83 16.25 28.94 -4.02
N GLY A 84 15.51 28.58 -5.08
CA GLY A 84 14.99 29.49 -6.10
C GLY A 84 13.46 29.44 -6.13
N GLY A 85 12.81 30.61 -6.09
CA GLY A 85 11.36 30.79 -5.96
C GLY A 85 10.55 30.33 -7.17
N ARG A 86 9.34 29.83 -6.91
CA ARG A 86 8.37 29.37 -7.92
C ARG A 86 7.42 30.52 -8.31
N GLY A 87 7.62 31.08 -9.50
CA GLY A 87 6.63 31.93 -10.17
C GLY A 87 5.54 31.06 -10.82
N ARG A 88 4.27 31.40 -10.58
CA ARG A 88 3.12 30.75 -11.24
C ARG A 88 2.92 31.36 -12.61
N ARG A 89 2.86 30.52 -13.65
CA ARG A 89 2.29 30.87 -14.95
C ARG A 89 1.36 29.74 -15.35
N GLU A 90 0.09 30.06 -15.51
CA GLU A 90 -0.95 29.13 -15.99
C GLU A 90 -0.60 28.69 -17.42
N GLY A 91 -0.58 27.37 -17.60
CA GLY A 91 -0.38 26.69 -18.88
C GLY A 91 -1.41 25.57 -18.97
N ARG A 92 -2.03 25.47 -20.15
CA ARG A 92 -3.16 24.61 -20.52
C ARG A 92 -2.86 23.13 -20.20
N GLY A 93 -3.91 22.40 -19.85
CA GLY A 93 -3.85 21.00 -19.43
C GLY A 93 -3.15 20.11 -20.44
N GLU A 94 -2.04 19.53 -20.01
CA GLU A 94 -1.31 18.46 -20.69
C GLU A 94 -1.17 17.29 -19.73
N GLY A 95 -1.47 16.10 -20.23
CA GLY A 95 -1.52 14.78 -19.59
C GLY A 95 -0.97 14.65 -18.18
N GLU A 96 -1.78 14.04 -17.30
CA GLU A 96 -1.38 13.61 -15.97
C GLU A 96 -0.15 12.69 -16.10
N ARG A 97 1.03 13.27 -15.89
CA ARG A 97 2.29 12.54 -15.84
C ARG A 97 2.33 11.84 -14.49
N VAL A 98 2.14 10.52 -14.49
CA VAL A 98 2.64 9.68 -13.39
C VAL A 98 4.14 9.92 -13.30
N GLY A 99 4.56 10.61 -12.25
CA GLY A 99 5.93 11.07 -12.10
C GLY A 99 6.92 9.91 -12.11
N ARG A 100 7.92 9.96 -13.02
CA ARG A 100 9.17 9.21 -12.85
C ARG A 100 10.12 10.06 -12.02
N GLY A 101 10.42 9.59 -10.81
CA GLY A 101 11.45 10.16 -9.93
C GLY A 101 11.48 9.42 -8.61
N ASN A 102 12.27 8.35 -8.52
CA ASN A 102 12.59 7.68 -7.27
C ASN A 102 13.37 8.63 -6.36
N GLN A 103 12.80 8.97 -5.20
CA GLN A 103 13.53 9.26 -3.96
C GLN A 103 12.55 9.35 -2.79
N GLY A 104 12.57 8.33 -1.92
CA GLY A 104 12.07 8.43 -0.54
C GLY A 104 11.03 7.38 -0.15
N ARG A 105 11.51 6.29 0.48
CA ARG A 105 10.75 5.16 1.03
C ARG A 105 10.06 4.30 -0.02
N SER A 106 10.82 3.34 -0.53
CA SER A 106 10.27 2.16 -1.17
C SER A 106 9.44 1.39 -0.13
N GLN A 107 8.13 1.63 -0.14
CA GLN A 107 7.17 0.63 0.27
C GLN A 107 7.15 -0.39 -0.88
N ASP A 108 8.08 -1.32 -0.85
CA ASP A 108 8.06 -2.46 -1.76
C ASP A 108 7.15 -3.50 -1.14
N PHE A 109 5.91 -3.55 -1.66
CA PHE A 109 5.03 -4.70 -1.51
C PHE A 109 5.69 -5.91 -2.17
N PHE A 110 6.24 -6.81 -1.35
CA PHE A 110 6.41 -8.23 -1.63
C PHE A 110 6.09 -9.02 -0.36
#